data_AF-R6D7C1-F1
#
_entry.id   AF-R6D7C1-F1
#
_cell.length_a   1.000
_cell.length_b   1.000
_cell.length_c   1.000
_cell.angle_alpha   90.00
_cell.angle_beta   90.00
_cell.angle_gamma   90.00
#
_symmetry.space_group_name_H-M   'P 1'
#
loop_
_entity.id
_entity.type
_entity.pdbx_description
1 polymer ?
#
loop_
_entity_poly.entity_id
_entity_poly.type
_entity_poly.pdbx_seq_one_letter_code
_entity_poly.pdbx_strand_id
1 'polypeptide(L)'
;MIEIENKKVPHSFRNKYLRNSGSVSISTTTPTPINGGGVDLDVLKIDDGRTSSDDNVFSSLRALLEIKSRIIALSDNTTTQTDDNTFSSLRIKAELQAAIESLKDLYLSKTAPDETQFLIKMLGGLIVDNGLDVTKGINADTLTATTISTQRLNVLDKLIAKSATFSGDISSNDYAEGLIGWLIGKDGHIDAKSLRLRDFLEVPELRYNRVSIVSGEEWNAPGGGIIESVDTDNGIIYLKLEPGESAQIEIDDICKGIFNNSTGFQTTYFRITEKLGDSTFKYALRSGTTAHPCKAMHFVSYGNFTNEERQKSSYSTQSYVRYLTSVNGWEIESHMIAMQLGDLSNLKLFGIDMTGHSAYLRNVYMTGVIKQISDDGVTESRVPCFKGEWMAGAYYYYDEVTHNGASWLCISEKPTTQEPGEGVPDWLEKSAAGKDAVIVNIMSSNGNIFQNGSVATTLTAYVIKGDADITDSVPASRFSWEKESNNADTDKIFNETHVGHGHVLILTPDDVWGRATFNCIVSL
;
A
#
# COMPACT_ATOMS: atom_id res chain seq x y z
N MET A 1 -58.14 64.90 -37.85
CA MET A 1 -58.51 65.77 -38.98
C MET A 1 -59.24 66.96 -38.39
N ILE A 2 -58.62 68.14 -38.33
CA ILE A 2 -59.28 69.39 -37.93
C ILE A 2 -58.80 70.47 -38.90
N GLU A 3 -59.74 71.03 -39.64
CA GLU A 3 -59.58 72.13 -40.58
C GLU A 3 -59.93 73.46 -39.88
N ILE A 4 -58.98 74.39 -40.00
CA ILE A 4 -59.04 75.86 -40.18
C ILE A 4 -60.26 76.63 -39.67
N GLU A 5 -60.02 77.73 -38.95
CA GLU A 5 -60.68 79.01 -39.25
C GLU A 5 -59.72 80.21 -39.09
N ASN A 6 -59.51 80.93 -40.20
CA ASN A 6 -58.84 82.23 -40.24
C ASN A 6 -59.79 83.32 -39.73
N LYS A 7 -59.34 84.15 -38.79
CA LYS A 7 -60.08 85.37 -38.37
C LYS A 7 -59.27 86.63 -38.69
N LYS A 8 -59.80 87.42 -39.64
CA LYS A 8 -59.38 88.77 -40.01
C LYS A 8 -59.41 89.72 -38.81
N VAL A 9 -58.43 90.62 -38.74
CA VAL A 9 -58.45 91.83 -37.88
C VAL A 9 -58.71 93.06 -38.79
N PRO A 10 -59.51 94.07 -38.36
CA PRO A 10 -60.27 94.92 -39.26
C PRO A 10 -59.50 96.07 -39.92
N HIS A 11 -59.97 96.45 -41.11
CA HIS A 11 -59.70 97.72 -41.78
C HIS A 11 -60.22 98.90 -40.93
N SER A 12 -59.28 99.56 -40.25
CA SER A 12 -59.30 100.94 -39.72
C SER A 12 -60.60 101.45 -39.08
N PHE A 13 -60.55 101.86 -37.80
CA PHE A 13 -61.16 103.13 -37.39
C PHE A 13 -60.49 103.76 -36.19
N ARG A 14 -60.13 105.03 -36.38
CA ARG A 14 -59.96 106.09 -35.37
C ARG A 14 -61.03 105.98 -34.28
N ASN A 15 -60.66 106.15 -33.01
CA ASN A 15 -61.61 106.60 -32.01
C ASN A 15 -61.07 107.70 -31.09
N LYS A 16 -62.02 108.58 -30.83
CA LYS A 16 -62.09 109.86 -30.12
C LYS A 16 -61.49 109.80 -28.73
N TYR A 17 -60.45 110.59 -28.45
CA TYR A 17 -60.27 111.43 -27.24
C TYR A 17 -58.98 112.25 -27.43
N LEU A 18 -59.13 113.45 -28.03
CA LEU A 18 -58.42 114.70 -27.73
C LEU A 18 -58.84 115.75 -28.79
N ARG A 19 -60.07 116.26 -28.60
CA ARG A 19 -60.41 117.65 -28.95
C ARG A 19 -59.66 118.56 -27.97
N ASN A 20 -59.28 119.77 -28.41
CA ASN A 20 -58.98 120.99 -27.65
C ASN A 20 -58.36 120.79 -26.25
N SER A 21 -57.15 121.26 -25.98
CA SER A 21 -56.84 122.65 -25.58
C SER A 21 -55.36 122.64 -25.14
N GLY A 22 -54.50 123.63 -25.33
CA GLY A 22 -54.50 124.85 -26.11
C GLY A 22 -53.10 124.99 -26.75
N SER A 23 -52.96 125.64 -27.90
CA SER A 23 -52.54 127.04 -27.94
C SER A 23 -51.47 127.39 -26.89
N VAL A 24 -50.21 127.37 -27.28
CA VAL A 24 -49.40 128.58 -27.06
C VAL A 24 -49.38 129.31 -28.38
N SER A 25 -50.25 130.31 -28.45
CA SER A 25 -50.30 131.33 -29.46
C SER A 25 -49.10 132.27 -29.28
N ILE A 26 -48.30 132.49 -30.31
CA ILE A 26 -47.83 133.86 -30.63
C ILE A 26 -48.03 134.06 -32.13
N SER A 27 -49.27 134.38 -32.47
CA SER A 27 -49.54 135.31 -33.57
C SER A 27 -49.30 136.70 -32.99
N THR A 28 -48.40 137.49 -33.57
CA THR A 28 -48.75 138.75 -34.26
C THR A 28 -47.50 139.51 -34.73
N THR A 29 -47.63 140.06 -35.94
CA THR A 29 -46.93 141.23 -36.51
C THR A 29 -45.43 141.11 -36.88
N THR A 30 -45.20 141.05 -38.19
CA THR A 30 -43.98 141.41 -38.94
C THR A 30 -43.36 142.74 -38.44
N PRO A 31 -42.05 143.03 -38.62
CA PRO A 31 -40.85 142.19 -38.71
C PRO A 31 -39.72 142.60 -37.73
N THR A 32 -38.85 141.68 -37.32
CA THR A 32 -37.39 141.94 -37.16
C THR A 32 -36.64 140.62 -37.27
N PRO A 33 -35.52 140.56 -38.02
CA PRO A 33 -34.79 139.31 -38.20
C PRO A 33 -33.92 139.07 -36.97
N ILE A 34 -34.17 137.98 -36.24
CA ILE A 34 -33.20 137.45 -35.29
C ILE A 34 -32.88 136.01 -35.72
N ASN A 35 -31.68 135.89 -36.27
CA ASN A 35 -30.95 134.67 -36.54
C ASN A 35 -30.82 133.86 -35.25
N GLY A 36 -31.35 132.64 -35.23
CA GLY A 36 -31.20 131.70 -34.12
C GLY A 36 -31.87 130.38 -34.47
N GLY A 37 -31.10 129.44 -35.00
CA GLY A 37 -31.58 128.12 -35.40
C GLY A 37 -32.17 127.36 -34.22
N GLY A 38 -33.49 127.18 -34.23
CA GLY A 38 -34.20 126.19 -33.43
C GLY A 38 -34.57 125.01 -34.33
N VAL A 39 -34.12 123.82 -33.96
CA VAL A 39 -34.50 122.56 -34.62
C VAL A 39 -35.80 122.08 -33.98
N ASP A 40 -36.83 121.85 -34.79
CA ASP A 40 -38.10 121.25 -34.35
C ASP A 40 -37.87 119.80 -33.90
N LEU A 41 -38.39 119.41 -32.73
CA LEU A 41 -38.37 118.03 -32.24
C LEU A 41 -39.40 117.20 -33.00
N ASP A 42 -38.92 116.35 -33.91
CA ASP A 42 -39.78 115.58 -34.81
C ASP A 42 -40.16 114.23 -34.16
N VAL A 43 -41.45 113.96 -33.96
CA VAL A 43 -41.91 112.68 -33.37
C VAL A 43 -42.46 111.78 -34.47
N LEU A 44 -41.67 110.79 -34.87
CA LEU A 44 -42.06 109.80 -35.88
C LEU A 44 -43.16 108.87 -35.36
N LYS A 45 -44.25 108.77 -36.14
CA LYS A 45 -45.34 107.80 -35.92
C LYS A 45 -45.02 106.49 -36.66
N ILE A 46 -45.69 105.40 -36.30
CA ILE A 46 -45.37 104.05 -36.76
C ILE A 46 -45.40 103.85 -38.31
N ASP A 47 -46.05 104.76 -39.05
CA ASP A 47 -46.22 104.72 -40.51
C ASP A 47 -45.42 105.81 -41.26
N ASP A 48 -44.53 106.54 -40.58
CA ASP A 48 -43.77 107.66 -41.15
C ASP A 48 -42.58 107.14 -41.98
N GLY A 49 -42.50 107.56 -43.25
CA GLY A 49 -41.47 107.11 -44.21
C GLY A 49 -40.15 107.87 -44.15
N ARG A 50 -40.01 108.84 -43.24
CA ARG A 50 -38.78 109.62 -43.04
C ARG A 50 -37.75 108.81 -42.24
N THR A 51 -36.47 108.86 -42.62
CA THR A 51 -35.35 108.15 -41.97
C THR A 51 -34.98 108.79 -40.64
N SER A 52 -34.61 107.98 -39.63
CA SER A 52 -34.21 108.48 -38.30
C SER A 52 -32.98 109.43 -38.36
N SER A 53 -33.03 110.56 -37.66
CA SER A 53 -31.98 111.60 -37.57
C SER A 53 -31.93 112.18 -36.16
N ASP A 54 -30.83 112.84 -35.76
CA ASP A 54 -30.63 113.33 -34.39
C ASP A 54 -31.66 114.37 -33.89
N ASP A 55 -32.59 114.81 -34.74
CA ASP A 55 -33.69 115.70 -34.38
C ASP A 55 -34.94 114.95 -33.85
N ASN A 56 -34.99 113.60 -33.94
CA ASN A 56 -36.16 112.77 -33.58
C ASN A 56 -35.92 111.75 -32.43
N VAL A 57 -34.98 112.06 -31.53
CA VAL A 57 -34.47 111.17 -30.46
C VAL A 57 -35.53 110.65 -29.49
N PHE A 58 -36.58 111.43 -29.19
CA PHE A 58 -37.65 111.04 -28.24
C PHE A 58 -38.81 110.26 -28.87
N SER A 59 -38.76 109.94 -30.17
CA SER A 59 -39.82 109.17 -30.82
C SER A 59 -39.81 107.71 -30.33
N SER A 60 -40.97 107.19 -29.91
CA SER A 60 -41.13 105.79 -29.50
C SER A 60 -40.69 104.81 -30.60
N LEU A 61 -40.79 105.24 -31.86
CA LEU A 61 -40.34 104.48 -33.01
C LEU A 61 -38.82 104.38 -33.09
N ARG A 62 -38.05 105.44 -32.82
CA ARG A 62 -36.58 105.35 -32.76
C ARG A 62 -36.12 104.50 -31.59
N ALA A 63 -36.73 104.66 -30.42
CA ALA A 63 -36.43 103.78 -29.27
C ALA A 63 -36.73 102.31 -29.58
N LEU A 64 -37.85 102.02 -30.27
CA LEU A 64 -38.18 100.66 -30.70
C LEU A 64 -37.23 100.15 -31.79
N LEU A 65 -36.84 100.99 -32.75
CA LEU A 65 -35.86 100.64 -33.80
C LEU A 65 -34.47 100.40 -33.22
N GLU A 66 -34.06 101.19 -32.22
CA GLU A 66 -32.80 101.02 -31.52
C GLU A 66 -32.80 99.73 -30.68
N ILE A 67 -33.86 99.47 -29.93
CA ILE A 67 -34.07 98.19 -29.22
C ILE A 67 -34.06 97.03 -30.22
N LYS A 68 -34.79 97.14 -31.34
CA LYS A 68 -34.84 96.12 -32.40
C LYS A 68 -33.47 95.91 -33.05
N SER A 69 -32.69 96.96 -33.25
CA SER A 69 -31.33 96.87 -33.82
C SER A 69 -30.33 96.17 -32.89
N ARG A 70 -30.59 96.18 -31.58
CA ARG A 70 -29.80 95.50 -30.55
C ARG A 70 -30.31 94.08 -30.25
N ILE A 71 -31.48 93.69 -30.77
CA ILE A 71 -32.03 92.34 -30.64
C ILE A 71 -31.69 91.55 -31.91
N ILE A 72 -30.67 90.70 -31.80
CA ILE A 72 -30.35 89.73 -32.85
C ILE A 72 -31.22 88.48 -32.61
N ALA A 73 -32.00 88.11 -33.63
CA ALA A 73 -32.84 86.92 -33.60
C ALA A 73 -31.98 85.65 -33.70
N LEU A 74 -32.48 84.53 -33.18
CA LEU A 74 -31.74 83.26 -33.19
C LEU A 74 -31.35 82.75 -34.60
N SER A 75 -32.10 83.18 -35.61
CA SER A 75 -31.91 82.80 -37.02
C SER A 75 -30.86 83.64 -37.75
N ASP A 76 -30.36 84.71 -37.12
CA ASP A 76 -29.33 85.56 -37.68
C ASP A 76 -27.96 85.07 -37.20
N ASN A 77 -27.13 84.67 -38.16
CA ASN A 77 -25.82 84.05 -37.97
C ASN A 77 -24.70 84.84 -38.66
N THR A 78 -24.98 86.06 -39.14
CA THR A 78 -24.00 86.93 -39.80
C THR A 78 -23.63 88.14 -38.95
N THR A 79 -24.48 88.52 -38.00
CA THR A 79 -24.23 89.68 -37.12
C THR A 79 -23.29 89.32 -35.94
N THR A 80 -22.25 90.13 -35.74
CA THR A 80 -21.24 89.91 -34.68
C THR A 80 -21.77 90.29 -33.30
N GLN A 81 -21.46 89.49 -32.29
CA GLN A 81 -21.91 89.75 -30.92
C GLN A 81 -21.06 90.85 -30.26
N THR A 82 -21.69 91.81 -29.58
CA THR A 82 -21.03 92.95 -28.90
C THR A 82 -21.68 93.22 -27.55
N ASP A 83 -21.05 94.04 -26.70
CA ASP A 83 -21.59 94.35 -25.37
C ASP A 83 -22.95 95.07 -25.39
N ASP A 84 -23.29 95.72 -26.50
CA ASP A 84 -24.53 96.49 -26.69
C ASP A 84 -25.79 95.65 -26.98
N ASN A 85 -25.64 94.37 -27.32
CA ASN A 85 -26.74 93.48 -27.72
C ASN A 85 -27.19 92.50 -26.62
N THR A 86 -27.08 92.92 -25.35
CA THR A 86 -27.41 92.14 -24.13
C THR A 86 -28.82 91.54 -24.08
N PHE A 87 -29.79 92.12 -24.80
CA PHE A 87 -31.16 91.58 -24.89
C PHE A 87 -31.35 90.58 -26.04
N SER A 88 -30.30 90.25 -26.80
CA SER A 88 -30.35 89.29 -27.90
C SER A 88 -30.43 87.85 -27.40
N SER A 89 -31.42 87.11 -27.89
CA SER A 89 -31.54 85.65 -27.67
C SER A 89 -30.33 84.87 -28.19
N LEU A 90 -29.65 85.37 -29.23
CA LEU A 90 -28.47 84.70 -29.80
C LEU A 90 -27.25 84.79 -28.87
N ARG A 91 -27.01 85.96 -28.25
CA ARG A 91 -25.93 86.14 -27.27
C ARG A 91 -26.15 85.29 -26.03
N ILE A 92 -27.37 85.30 -25.47
CA ILE A 92 -27.72 84.47 -24.31
C ILE A 92 -27.48 82.99 -24.62
N LYS A 93 -27.84 82.52 -25.83
CA LYS A 93 -27.55 81.15 -26.26
C LYS A 93 -26.04 80.87 -26.31
N ALA A 94 -25.25 81.80 -26.84
CA ALA A 94 -23.80 81.64 -26.93
C ALA A 94 -23.11 81.60 -25.55
N GLU A 95 -23.52 82.48 -24.63
CA GLU A 95 -23.01 82.51 -23.25
C GLU A 95 -23.41 81.24 -22.48
N LEU A 96 -24.66 80.78 -22.62
CA LEU A 96 -25.11 79.52 -22.03
C LEU A 96 -24.33 78.34 -22.60
N GLN A 97 -24.06 78.34 -23.90
CA GLN A 97 -23.31 77.28 -24.56
C GLN A 97 -21.84 77.26 -24.11
N ALA A 98 -21.21 78.42 -23.93
CA ALA A 98 -19.86 78.53 -23.38
C ALA A 98 -19.78 78.09 -21.91
N ALA A 99 -20.80 78.42 -21.10
CA ALA A 99 -20.90 77.97 -19.72
C ALA A 99 -21.11 76.46 -19.62
N ILE A 100 -21.96 75.88 -20.49
CA ILE A 100 -22.14 74.43 -20.60
C ILE A 100 -20.82 73.76 -21.00
N GLU A 101 -20.08 74.34 -21.95
CA GLU A 101 -18.79 73.78 -22.37
C GLU A 101 -17.77 73.79 -21.22
N SER A 102 -17.71 74.89 -20.46
CA SER A 102 -16.82 74.99 -19.29
C SER A 102 -17.18 74.02 -18.16
N LEU A 103 -18.47 73.67 -18.01
CA LEU A 103 -18.93 72.70 -17.00
C LEU A 103 -18.59 71.24 -17.36
N LYS A 104 -18.43 70.92 -18.66
CA LYS A 104 -18.04 69.56 -19.10
C LYS A 104 -16.66 69.17 -18.57
N ASP A 105 -15.76 70.14 -18.42
CA ASP A 105 -14.41 69.88 -17.92
C ASP A 105 -14.35 69.74 -16.38
N LEU A 106 -15.40 70.17 -15.67
CA LEU A 106 -15.44 70.18 -14.20
C LEU A 106 -16.22 69.00 -13.60
N TYR A 107 -17.20 68.47 -14.31
CA TYR A 107 -18.11 67.43 -13.81
C TYR A 107 -18.04 66.17 -14.66
N LEU A 108 -18.19 65.03 -14.00
CA LEU A 108 -18.35 63.76 -14.70
C LEU A 108 -19.63 63.78 -15.55
N SER A 109 -19.46 63.59 -16.86
CA SER A 109 -20.50 63.40 -17.85
C SER A 109 -21.39 62.20 -17.52
N LYS A 110 -22.69 62.38 -17.73
CA LYS A 110 -23.70 61.32 -17.55
C LYS A 110 -24.05 60.62 -18.86
N THR A 111 -23.54 61.11 -19.98
CA THR A 111 -23.98 60.71 -21.33
C THR A 111 -22.83 60.36 -22.27
N ALA A 112 -21.59 60.56 -21.84
CA ALA A 112 -20.40 60.20 -22.59
C ALA A 112 -19.31 59.70 -21.62
N PRO A 113 -18.35 58.89 -22.08
CA PRO A 113 -17.21 58.48 -21.27
C PRO A 113 -16.37 59.69 -20.82
N ASP A 114 -15.92 59.69 -19.57
CA ASP A 114 -14.91 60.62 -19.07
C ASP A 114 -13.56 59.92 -18.93
N GLU A 115 -12.51 60.68 -19.21
CA GLU A 115 -11.13 60.27 -19.00
C GLU A 115 -10.38 61.36 -18.20
N THR A 116 -9.43 60.95 -17.37
CA THR A 116 -8.55 61.87 -16.65
C THR A 116 -7.10 61.42 -16.74
N GLN A 117 -6.19 62.37 -16.82
CA GLN A 117 -4.75 62.11 -16.84
C GLN A 117 -4.20 61.74 -15.45
N PHE A 118 -4.94 62.02 -14.36
CA PHE A 118 -4.49 61.81 -12.99
C PHE A 118 -5.46 60.91 -12.19
N LEU A 119 -4.99 60.39 -11.06
CA LEU A 119 -5.78 59.53 -10.19
C LEU A 119 -6.99 60.27 -9.61
N ILE A 120 -8.19 59.69 -9.74
CA ILE A 120 -9.39 60.15 -9.05
C ILE A 120 -9.37 59.61 -7.63
N LYS A 121 -9.34 60.51 -6.63
CA LYS A 121 -9.45 60.15 -5.21
C LYS A 121 -10.85 60.47 -4.69
N MET A 122 -11.62 59.45 -4.36
CA MET A 122 -12.98 59.59 -3.79
C MET A 122 -12.95 59.40 -2.28
N LEU A 123 -13.01 60.50 -1.52
CA LEU A 123 -12.84 60.47 -0.06
C LEU A 123 -14.00 59.83 0.70
N GLY A 124 -15.20 59.82 0.12
CA GLY A 124 -16.41 59.22 0.69
C GLY A 124 -16.69 57.78 0.24
N GLY A 125 -15.77 57.16 -0.52
CA GLY A 125 -16.01 55.87 -1.18
C GLY A 125 -16.74 56.00 -2.51
N LEU A 126 -16.97 54.85 -3.15
CA LEU A 126 -17.64 54.70 -4.46
C LEU A 126 -18.75 53.65 -4.31
N ILE A 127 -19.97 53.99 -4.74
CA ILE A 127 -21.10 53.06 -4.86
C ILE A 127 -21.45 52.97 -6.34
N VAL A 128 -21.56 51.75 -6.88
CA VAL A 128 -21.90 51.50 -8.29
C VAL A 128 -23.00 50.45 -8.36
N ASP A 129 -24.21 50.86 -8.75
CA ASP A 129 -25.38 49.98 -8.77
C ASP A 129 -25.40 49.04 -9.99
N ASN A 130 -24.85 49.48 -11.12
CA ASN A 130 -24.93 48.77 -12.41
C ASN A 130 -23.63 48.06 -12.81
N GLY A 131 -22.75 47.80 -11.85
CA GLY A 131 -21.48 47.11 -12.07
C GLY A 131 -20.31 48.04 -12.34
N LEU A 132 -19.13 47.61 -11.89
CA LEU A 132 -17.84 48.30 -12.04
C LEU A 132 -16.91 47.40 -12.84
N ASP A 133 -16.45 47.86 -14.00
CA ASP A 133 -15.43 47.17 -14.78
C ASP A 133 -14.04 47.68 -14.41
N VAL A 134 -13.13 46.78 -14.02
CA VAL A 134 -11.77 47.12 -13.57
C VAL A 134 -10.77 46.28 -14.35
N THR A 135 -10.08 46.91 -15.29
CA THR A 135 -9.19 46.21 -16.24
C THR A 135 -7.79 45.93 -15.70
N LYS A 136 -7.34 46.67 -14.68
CA LYS A 136 -5.99 46.54 -14.09
C LYS A 136 -5.97 45.96 -12.67
N GLY A 137 -7.11 45.45 -12.20
CA GLY A 137 -7.26 44.84 -10.88
C GLY A 137 -7.63 45.82 -9.76
N ILE A 138 -8.05 45.26 -8.63
CA ILE A 138 -8.44 45.99 -7.42
C ILE A 138 -7.39 45.67 -6.35
N ASN A 139 -6.74 46.71 -5.81
CA ASN A 139 -5.92 46.57 -4.61
C ASN A 139 -6.75 47.05 -3.41
N ALA A 140 -7.12 46.13 -2.53
CA ALA A 140 -7.93 46.42 -1.35
C ALA A 140 -7.44 45.57 -0.17
N ASP A 141 -7.42 46.16 1.03
CA ASP A 141 -7.10 45.44 2.26
C ASP A 141 -8.16 44.37 2.59
N THR A 142 -9.41 44.61 2.19
CA THR A 142 -10.51 43.65 2.33
C THR A 142 -11.46 43.78 1.15
N LEU A 143 -11.76 42.65 0.51
CA LEU A 143 -12.78 42.53 -0.53
C LEU A 143 -13.85 41.57 -0.02
N THR A 144 -15.07 42.07 0.19
CA THR A 144 -16.23 41.24 0.54
C THR A 144 -17.12 41.13 -0.68
N ALA A 145 -17.28 39.92 -1.21
CA ALA A 145 -18.14 39.63 -2.34
C ALA A 145 -19.05 38.44 -2.00
N THR A 146 -20.33 38.55 -2.32
CA THR A 146 -21.30 37.45 -2.13
C THR A 146 -21.04 36.32 -3.13
N THR A 147 -20.68 36.67 -4.36
CA THR A 147 -20.36 35.73 -5.44
C THR A 147 -19.22 36.30 -6.27
N ILE A 148 -18.23 35.47 -6.60
CA ILE A 148 -17.18 35.81 -7.55
C ILE A 148 -17.29 34.81 -8.70
N SER A 149 -17.63 35.30 -9.90
CA SER A 149 -17.69 34.50 -11.12
C SER A 149 -16.54 34.93 -12.02
N THR A 150 -15.51 34.11 -12.11
CA THR A 150 -14.33 34.35 -12.94
C THR A 150 -13.86 33.04 -13.58
N GLN A 151 -13.25 33.14 -14.77
CA GLN A 151 -12.58 32.00 -15.40
C GLN A 151 -11.30 31.62 -14.65
N ARG A 152 -10.64 32.59 -14.00
CA ARG A 152 -9.40 32.38 -13.23
C ARG A 152 -9.39 33.25 -11.98
N LEU A 153 -9.10 32.64 -10.84
CA LEU A 153 -8.84 33.32 -9.58
C LEU A 153 -7.41 32.97 -9.13
N ASN A 154 -6.50 33.95 -9.18
CA ASN A 154 -5.13 33.76 -8.75
C ASN A 154 -5.00 34.15 -7.27
N VAL A 155 -4.61 33.20 -6.42
CA VAL A 155 -4.32 33.44 -5.00
C VAL A 155 -2.83 33.22 -4.79
N LEU A 156 -2.08 34.26 -4.43
CA LEU A 156 -0.61 34.23 -4.39
C LEU A 156 -0.03 33.54 -3.16
N ASP A 157 -0.74 33.59 -2.03
CA ASP A 157 -0.22 33.07 -0.75
C ASP A 157 -1.15 31.98 -0.18
N LYS A 158 -2.34 32.37 0.26
CA LYS A 158 -3.24 31.46 0.98
C LYS A 158 -4.70 31.67 0.65
N LEU A 159 -5.40 30.57 0.36
CA LEU A 159 -6.86 30.51 0.35
C LEU A 159 -7.34 29.86 1.66
N ILE A 160 -8.14 30.59 2.44
CA ILE A 160 -8.78 30.06 3.66
C ILE A 160 -10.29 29.99 3.38
N ALA A 161 -10.86 28.80 3.40
CA ALA A 161 -12.28 28.57 3.19
C ALA A 161 -12.86 27.70 4.30
N LYS A 162 -14.11 27.97 4.70
CA LYS A 162 -14.86 27.09 5.61
C LYS A 162 -15.19 25.74 4.95
N SER A 163 -15.44 25.76 3.64
CA SER A 163 -15.71 24.61 2.80
C SER A 163 -15.29 24.93 1.37
N ALA A 164 -14.72 23.96 0.65
CA ALA A 164 -14.39 24.08 -0.76
C ALA A 164 -14.94 22.86 -1.51
N THR A 165 -15.57 23.11 -2.66
CA THR A 165 -16.09 22.07 -3.55
C THR A 165 -15.54 22.33 -4.95
N PHE A 166 -15.02 21.30 -5.58
CA PHE A 166 -14.40 21.37 -6.90
C PHE A 166 -15.20 20.50 -7.86
N SER A 167 -15.52 21.03 -9.05
CA SER A 167 -16.27 20.30 -10.09
C SER A 167 -15.38 19.54 -11.06
N GLY A 168 -14.06 19.76 -10.98
CA GLY A 168 -13.04 19.11 -11.78
C GLY A 168 -11.84 18.73 -10.92
N ASP A 169 -10.73 18.42 -11.57
CA ASP A 169 -9.53 17.95 -10.91
C ASP A 169 -8.82 19.07 -10.13
N ILE A 170 -8.05 18.68 -9.12
CA ILE A 170 -7.20 19.58 -8.32
C ILE A 170 -5.77 19.08 -8.44
N SER A 171 -4.83 19.96 -8.76
CA SER A 171 -3.43 19.59 -8.93
C SER A 171 -2.46 20.65 -8.42
N SER A 172 -1.22 20.24 -8.21
CA SER A 172 -0.11 21.19 -8.10
C SER A 172 0.15 21.90 -9.43
N ASN A 173 0.64 23.14 -9.38
CA ASN A 173 0.91 23.97 -10.57
C ASN A 173 1.77 23.27 -11.63
N ASP A 174 2.81 22.56 -11.21
CA ASP A 174 3.77 21.91 -12.11
C ASP A 174 3.46 20.41 -12.29
N TYR A 175 2.21 19.99 -12.08
CA TYR A 175 1.85 18.58 -12.23
C TYR A 175 2.12 18.08 -13.66
N ALA A 176 2.88 17.00 -13.75
CA ALA A 176 3.07 16.20 -14.94
C ALA A 176 2.93 14.73 -14.55
N GLU A 177 1.93 14.06 -15.13
CA GLU A 177 1.56 12.68 -14.83
C GLU A 177 2.78 11.75 -14.78
N GLY A 178 2.91 11.01 -13.67
CA GLY A 178 4.01 10.05 -13.47
C GLY A 178 5.42 10.66 -13.34
N LEU A 179 5.58 11.99 -13.34
CA LEU A 179 6.88 12.65 -13.29
C LEU A 179 7.04 13.57 -12.07
N ILE A 180 6.20 14.60 -11.96
CA ILE A 180 6.28 15.62 -10.90
C ILE A 180 4.89 16.09 -10.47
N GLY A 181 4.80 16.55 -9.22
CA GLY A 181 3.58 17.12 -8.65
C GLY A 181 2.60 16.09 -8.09
N TRP A 182 1.34 16.51 -7.99
CA TRP A 182 0.22 15.66 -7.57
C TRP A 182 -1.09 16.08 -8.24
N LEU A 183 -2.02 15.13 -8.35
CA LEU A 183 -3.37 15.28 -8.89
C LEU A 183 -4.37 14.53 -8.02
N ILE A 184 -5.50 15.16 -7.74
CA ILE A 184 -6.72 14.51 -7.26
C ILE A 184 -7.76 14.69 -8.38
N GLY A 185 -8.04 13.60 -9.09
CA GLY A 185 -9.05 13.55 -10.14
C GLY A 185 -10.47 13.68 -9.57
N LYS A 186 -11.39 14.20 -10.38
CA LYS A 186 -12.81 14.33 -10.02
C LYS A 186 -13.51 13.00 -9.67
N ASP A 187 -12.93 11.87 -10.08
CA ASP A 187 -13.38 10.51 -9.80
C ASP A 187 -12.70 9.90 -8.56
N GLY A 188 -11.84 10.66 -7.87
CA GLY A 188 -11.13 10.25 -6.67
C GLY A 188 -9.80 9.55 -6.94
N HIS A 189 -9.32 9.49 -8.18
CA HIS A 189 -7.98 8.99 -8.46
C HIS A 189 -6.93 9.98 -7.93
N ILE A 190 -5.92 9.48 -7.22
CA ILE A 190 -4.84 10.30 -6.66
C ILE A 190 -3.52 9.87 -7.28
N ASP A 191 -2.90 10.75 -8.07
CA ASP A 191 -1.48 10.62 -8.47
C ASP A 191 -0.64 11.49 -7.54
N ALA A 192 0.26 10.85 -6.79
CA ALA A 192 1.19 11.53 -5.91
C ALA A 192 2.43 10.67 -5.67
N LYS A 193 3.59 11.33 -5.55
CA LYS A 193 4.88 10.65 -5.30
C LYS A 193 4.96 9.95 -3.94
N SER A 194 4.28 10.48 -2.93
CA SER A 194 4.32 9.93 -1.56
C SER A 194 3.09 10.34 -0.76
N LEU A 195 2.61 9.43 0.08
CA LEU A 195 1.53 9.69 1.04
C LEU A 195 2.08 9.48 2.46
N ARG A 196 1.90 10.47 3.35
CA ARG A 196 2.19 10.35 4.78
C ARG A 196 0.90 10.49 5.57
N LEU A 197 0.50 9.42 6.25
CA LEU A 197 -0.66 9.38 7.13
C LEU A 197 -0.22 9.45 8.59
N ARG A 198 -1.05 10.04 9.44
CA ARG A 198 -0.80 10.11 10.89
C ARG A 198 -1.48 8.97 11.65
N ASP A 199 -2.69 8.62 11.21
CA ASP A 199 -3.54 7.64 11.90
C ASP A 199 -3.68 6.37 11.05
N PHE A 200 -4.72 6.23 10.22
CA PHE A 200 -4.96 5.00 9.43
C PHE A 200 -5.45 5.26 8.00
N LEU A 201 -5.22 4.27 7.13
CA LEU A 201 -5.80 4.16 5.79
C LEU A 201 -6.78 2.99 5.77
N GLU A 202 -8.07 3.26 5.58
CA GLU A 202 -9.08 2.22 5.41
C GLU A 202 -9.47 2.12 3.94
N VAL A 203 -9.18 0.96 3.33
CA VAL A 203 -9.48 0.67 1.92
C VAL A 203 -9.91 -0.79 1.76
N PRO A 204 -10.75 -1.12 0.75
CA PRO A 204 -11.13 -2.50 0.49
C PRO A 204 -9.95 -3.41 0.14
N GLU A 205 -8.94 -2.88 -0.56
CA GLU A 205 -7.78 -3.64 -1.02
C GLU A 205 -6.56 -2.72 -1.22
N LEU A 206 -5.41 -3.08 -0.63
CA LEU A 206 -4.11 -2.54 -1.00
C LEU A 206 -3.40 -3.54 -1.91
N ARG A 207 -3.24 -3.18 -3.19
CA ARG A 207 -2.46 -3.99 -4.14
C ARG A 207 -1.00 -3.55 -4.12
N TYR A 208 -0.22 -4.15 -3.23
CA TYR A 208 1.24 -4.12 -3.30
C TYR A 208 1.72 -5.42 -3.93
N ASN A 209 2.53 -5.35 -5.01
CA ASN A 209 3.20 -6.48 -5.69
C ASN A 209 2.56 -7.86 -5.55
N ARG A 210 1.97 -8.39 -6.64
CA ARG A 210 1.21 -9.67 -6.70
C ARG A 210 1.98 -10.94 -6.29
N VAL A 211 3.27 -10.83 -5.97
CA VAL A 211 4.14 -11.89 -5.45
C VAL A 211 4.95 -11.31 -4.30
N SER A 212 4.82 -11.90 -3.11
CA SER A 212 5.71 -11.62 -1.99
C SER A 212 7.02 -12.38 -2.19
N ILE A 213 8.16 -11.68 -2.20
CA ILE A 213 9.49 -12.27 -2.34
C ILE A 213 10.17 -12.22 -0.98
N VAL A 214 10.41 -13.37 -0.37
CA VAL A 214 11.20 -13.50 0.86
C VAL A 214 12.64 -13.81 0.46
N SER A 215 13.54 -12.82 0.60
CA SER A 215 14.96 -12.96 0.26
C SER A 215 15.80 -13.63 1.37
N GLY A 216 15.16 -14.25 2.37
CA GLY A 216 15.82 -14.78 3.56
C GLY A 216 14.97 -15.80 4.31
N GLU A 217 14.73 -15.54 5.58
CA GLU A 217 13.95 -16.41 6.47
C GLU A 217 12.64 -15.72 6.88
N GLU A 218 11.55 -16.48 6.96
CA GLU A 218 10.29 -16.04 7.56
C GLU A 218 10.02 -16.88 8.81
N TRP A 219 9.70 -16.24 9.92
CA TRP A 219 9.57 -16.88 11.22
C TRP A 219 8.12 -16.80 11.73
N ASN A 220 7.64 -17.92 12.28
CA ASN A 220 6.44 -18.01 13.08
C ASN A 220 6.86 -18.31 14.54
N ALA A 221 6.96 -17.25 15.32
CA ALA A 221 7.23 -17.30 16.76
C ALA A 221 6.75 -15.99 17.40
N PRO A 222 6.72 -15.91 18.74
CA PRO A 222 6.50 -14.65 19.43
C PRO A 222 7.47 -13.56 18.96
N GLY A 223 6.98 -12.33 18.85
CA GLY A 223 7.73 -11.20 18.32
C GLY A 223 7.51 -9.92 19.13
N GLY A 224 8.49 -9.03 19.03
CA GLY A 224 8.49 -7.76 19.75
C GLY A 224 7.92 -6.56 18.99
N GLY A 225 7.41 -6.75 17.77
CA GLY A 225 7.06 -5.63 16.91
C GLY A 225 8.31 -4.89 16.39
N ILE A 226 8.21 -3.56 16.28
CA ILE A 226 9.25 -2.69 15.70
C ILE A 226 10.01 -1.97 16.81
N ILE A 227 11.34 -1.98 16.75
CA ILE A 227 12.17 -1.20 17.67
C ILE A 227 12.09 0.30 17.30
N GLU A 228 11.61 1.14 18.22
CA GLU A 228 11.58 2.60 18.08
C GLU A 228 12.95 3.23 18.32
N SER A 229 13.64 2.78 19.37
CA SER A 229 14.98 3.24 19.74
C SER A 229 15.70 2.20 20.61
N VAL A 230 17.02 2.35 20.71
CA VAL A 230 17.90 1.47 21.49
C VAL A 230 18.88 2.32 22.28
N ASP A 231 18.99 2.04 23.57
CA ASP A 231 20.08 2.48 24.43
C ASP A 231 21.10 1.35 24.48
N THR A 232 22.19 1.51 23.72
CA THR A 232 23.25 0.49 23.63
C THR A 232 24.14 0.44 24.85
N ASP A 233 24.26 1.55 25.59
CA ASP A 233 25.14 1.66 26.76
C ASP A 233 24.56 0.89 27.95
N ASN A 234 23.24 0.95 28.10
CA ASN A 234 22.51 0.23 29.15
C ASN A 234 21.88 -1.09 28.68
N GLY A 235 21.89 -1.35 27.37
CA GLY A 235 21.29 -2.53 26.76
C GLY A 235 19.76 -2.52 26.89
N ILE A 236 19.11 -1.44 26.50
CA ILE A 236 17.63 -1.30 26.57
C ILE A 236 17.07 -1.10 25.17
N ILE A 237 15.99 -1.82 24.85
CA ILE A 237 15.17 -1.59 23.65
C ILE A 237 13.84 -0.96 24.03
N TYR A 238 13.40 -0.03 23.20
CA TYR A 238 12.09 0.60 23.27
C TYR A 238 11.30 0.22 22.02
N LEU A 239 10.14 -0.40 22.21
CA LEU A 239 9.29 -0.90 21.14
C LEU A 239 8.22 0.13 20.80
N LYS A 240 7.94 0.27 19.50
CA LYS A 240 6.77 1.00 19.05
C LYS A 240 5.57 0.07 19.12
N LEU A 241 4.68 0.30 20.10
CA LEU A 241 3.40 -0.40 20.25
C LEU A 241 2.25 0.59 20.06
N GLU A 242 1.22 0.20 19.33
CA GLU A 242 -0.01 0.97 19.20
C GLU A 242 -0.94 0.74 20.41
N PRO A 243 -1.91 1.64 20.71
CA PRO A 243 -2.81 1.46 21.84
C PRO A 243 -3.58 0.13 21.81
N GLY A 244 -3.43 -0.68 22.85
CA GLY A 244 -4.03 -2.01 22.95
C GLY A 244 -3.17 -3.15 22.38
N GLU A 245 -2.03 -2.84 21.77
CA GLU A 245 -1.03 -3.82 21.36
C GLU A 245 -0.17 -4.27 22.54
N SER A 246 0.20 -5.54 22.58
CA SER A 246 1.09 -6.10 23.59
C SER A 246 2.28 -6.80 22.93
N ALA A 247 3.49 -6.44 23.34
CA ALA A 247 4.69 -7.12 22.90
C ALA A 247 4.68 -8.57 23.42
N GLN A 248 4.81 -9.53 22.50
CA GLN A 248 4.87 -10.95 22.84
C GLN A 248 6.30 -11.33 23.21
N ILE A 249 6.88 -10.63 24.19
CA ILE A 249 8.25 -10.81 24.68
C ILE A 249 8.23 -11.15 26.17
N GLU A 250 9.04 -12.12 26.55
CA GLU A 250 9.26 -12.49 27.96
C GLU A 250 10.75 -12.50 28.32
N ILE A 251 11.01 -12.48 29.63
CA ILE A 251 12.37 -12.69 30.16
C ILE A 251 12.91 -14.03 29.63
N ASP A 252 14.19 -14.04 29.30
CA ASP A 252 14.94 -15.18 28.77
C ASP A 252 14.62 -15.60 27.34
N ASP A 253 13.82 -14.81 26.63
CA ASP A 253 13.63 -14.99 25.19
C ASP A 253 14.98 -14.88 24.46
N ILE A 254 15.19 -15.82 23.54
CA ILE A 254 16.34 -15.89 22.64
C ILE A 254 15.94 -15.18 21.34
N CYS A 255 16.47 -13.98 21.14
CA CYS A 255 16.07 -13.11 20.05
C CYS A 255 17.08 -13.07 18.91
N LYS A 256 16.58 -13.00 17.68
CA LYS A 256 17.35 -12.79 16.45
C LYS A 256 16.73 -11.68 15.62
N GLY A 257 17.57 -10.85 15.02
CA GLY A 257 17.15 -9.94 13.96
C GLY A 257 18.22 -9.75 12.90
N ILE A 258 17.79 -9.52 11.67
CA ILE A 258 18.66 -9.22 10.54
C ILE A 258 18.26 -7.85 10.01
N PHE A 259 19.19 -6.91 9.99
CA PHE A 259 18.91 -5.54 9.59
C PHE A 259 20.05 -4.92 8.80
N ASN A 260 19.71 -4.12 7.79
CA ASN A 260 20.68 -3.38 6.99
C ASN A 260 20.92 -2.01 7.62
N ASN A 261 22.14 -1.77 8.10
CA ASN A 261 22.57 -0.44 8.50
C ASN A 261 23.38 0.21 7.37
N SER A 262 23.89 1.44 7.58
CA SER A 262 24.70 2.15 6.57
C SER A 262 25.97 1.42 6.11
N THR A 263 26.33 0.30 6.74
CA THR A 263 27.50 -0.54 6.41
C THR A 263 27.13 -1.91 5.81
N GLY A 264 25.84 -2.25 5.73
CA GLY A 264 25.34 -3.52 5.19
C GLY A 264 24.43 -4.28 6.16
N PHE A 265 23.98 -5.47 5.73
CA PHE A 265 23.18 -6.38 6.55
C PHE A 265 24.02 -6.96 7.69
N GLN A 266 23.49 -6.86 8.91
CA GLN A 266 24.06 -7.46 10.10
C GLN A 266 23.01 -8.32 10.80
N THR A 267 23.46 -9.41 11.42
CA THR A 267 22.61 -10.25 12.28
C THR A 267 22.96 -9.97 13.73
N THR A 268 21.95 -9.66 14.54
CA THR A 268 22.07 -9.52 15.99
C THR A 268 21.41 -10.70 16.69
N TYR A 269 22.04 -11.13 17.79
CA TYR A 269 21.54 -12.15 18.70
C TYR A 269 21.59 -11.59 20.11
N PHE A 270 20.45 -11.58 20.79
CA PHE A 270 20.35 -11.03 22.14
C PHE A 270 19.31 -11.80 22.97
N ARG A 271 19.49 -11.77 24.28
CA ARG A 271 18.58 -12.35 25.27
C ARG A 271 17.86 -11.23 25.99
N ILE A 272 16.57 -11.37 26.22
CA ILE A 272 15.83 -10.47 27.11
C ILE A 272 16.17 -10.82 28.55
N THR A 273 16.71 -9.86 29.29
CA THR A 273 17.18 -10.05 30.67
C THR A 273 16.22 -9.49 31.71
N GLU A 274 15.43 -8.49 31.33
CA GLU A 274 14.51 -7.81 32.24
C GLU A 274 13.37 -7.15 31.46
N LYS A 275 12.16 -7.15 32.04
CA LYS A 275 11.00 -6.41 31.53
C LYS A 275 10.82 -5.16 32.39
N LEU A 276 11.12 -3.99 31.83
CA LEU A 276 11.07 -2.70 32.53
C LEU A 276 9.69 -2.03 32.39
N GLY A 277 8.93 -2.39 31.35
CA GLY A 277 7.56 -1.95 31.10
C GLY A 277 6.97 -2.70 29.91
N ASP A 278 5.77 -2.30 29.46
CA ASP A 278 5.04 -3.00 28.39
C ASP A 278 5.73 -2.90 27.02
N SER A 279 6.46 -1.80 26.77
CA SER A 279 7.21 -1.55 25.54
C SER A 279 8.72 -1.43 25.76
N THR A 280 9.22 -1.68 26.97
CA THR A 280 10.63 -1.40 27.33
C THR A 280 11.27 -2.62 27.98
N PHE A 281 12.36 -3.09 27.38
CA PHE A 281 13.01 -4.35 27.77
C PHE A 281 14.53 -4.19 27.80
N LYS A 282 15.17 -4.81 28.79
CA LYS A 282 16.62 -4.88 28.87
C LYS A 282 17.11 -6.14 28.17
N TYR A 283 18.20 -6.04 27.42
CA TYR A 283 18.80 -7.15 26.69
C TYR A 283 20.29 -7.30 26.98
N ALA A 284 20.80 -8.51 26.74
CA ALA A 284 22.22 -8.82 26.71
C ALA A 284 22.57 -9.50 25.38
N LEU A 285 23.66 -9.09 24.75
CA LEU A 285 24.13 -9.74 23.52
C LEU A 285 24.57 -11.17 23.79
N ARG A 286 24.43 -12.01 22.76
CA ARG A 286 25.07 -13.32 22.75
C ARG A 286 26.58 -13.17 22.97
N SER A 287 27.15 -14.01 23.83
CA SER A 287 28.60 -13.99 24.07
C SER A 287 29.40 -14.13 22.77
N GLY A 288 30.36 -13.23 22.56
CA GLY A 288 31.20 -13.18 21.37
C GLY A 288 30.62 -12.37 20.19
N THR A 289 29.44 -11.76 20.33
CA THR A 289 28.86 -10.85 19.33
C THR A 289 28.94 -9.40 19.77
N THR A 290 28.98 -8.49 18.80
CA THR A 290 29.04 -7.03 19.04
C THR A 290 27.92 -6.25 18.33
N ALA A 291 27.13 -6.91 17.49
CA ALA A 291 26.06 -6.27 16.75
C ALA A 291 24.84 -6.08 17.65
N HIS A 292 24.53 -4.83 17.97
CA HIS A 292 23.35 -4.46 18.75
C HIS A 292 22.07 -4.44 17.90
N PRO A 293 20.89 -4.66 18.51
CA PRO A 293 19.62 -4.29 17.87
C PRO A 293 19.60 -2.79 17.56
N CYS A 294 18.84 -2.39 16.55
CA CYS A 294 18.79 -1.00 16.11
C CYS A 294 17.37 -0.54 15.78
N LYS A 295 17.21 0.79 15.63
CA LYS A 295 15.95 1.41 15.27
C LYS A 295 15.37 0.83 13.97
N ALA A 296 14.05 0.70 13.92
CA ALA A 296 13.23 0.15 12.84
C ALA A 296 13.44 -1.35 12.56
N MET A 297 14.22 -2.04 13.38
CA MET A 297 14.42 -3.48 13.24
C MET A 297 13.23 -4.27 13.80
N HIS A 298 12.80 -5.28 13.05
CA HIS A 298 11.97 -6.38 13.56
C HIS A 298 12.86 -7.50 14.10
N PHE A 299 12.37 -8.21 15.11
CA PHE A 299 13.04 -9.39 15.64
C PHE A 299 12.06 -10.48 16.03
N VAL A 300 12.58 -11.69 16.07
CA VAL A 300 11.87 -12.89 16.49
C VAL A 300 12.44 -13.39 17.82
N SER A 301 11.58 -13.82 18.74
CA SER A 301 11.95 -14.66 19.88
C SER A 301 11.80 -16.13 19.46
N TYR A 302 12.89 -16.75 19.00
CA TYR A 302 12.84 -18.09 18.40
C TYR A 302 12.97 -19.24 19.41
N GLY A 303 13.24 -18.91 20.67
CA GLY A 303 13.34 -19.84 21.79
C GLY A 303 13.37 -19.09 23.12
N ASN A 304 13.55 -19.81 24.22
CA ASN A 304 13.67 -19.22 25.55
C ASN A 304 14.55 -20.11 26.46
N PHE A 305 15.48 -19.50 27.20
CA PHE A 305 16.41 -20.28 28.05
C PHE A 305 15.74 -21.03 29.20
N THR A 306 14.59 -20.57 29.70
CA THR A 306 13.99 -21.08 30.94
C THR A 306 12.52 -21.48 30.79
N ASN A 307 11.73 -20.78 29.99
CA ASN A 307 10.30 -21.04 29.80
C ASN A 307 10.03 -22.04 28.66
N GLU A 308 9.69 -23.28 29.01
CA GLU A 308 9.43 -24.38 28.08
C GLU A 308 8.29 -24.10 27.08
N GLU A 309 7.27 -23.32 27.45
CA GLU A 309 6.18 -22.99 26.53
C GLU A 309 6.61 -22.07 25.39
N ARG A 310 7.73 -21.36 25.57
CA ARG A 310 8.31 -20.43 24.59
C ARG A 310 9.52 -21.00 23.84
N GLN A 311 9.79 -22.29 24.00
CA GLN A 311 10.86 -23.01 23.32
C GLN A 311 10.42 -23.61 21.97
N LYS A 312 9.30 -23.11 21.42
CA LYS A 312 8.65 -23.60 20.20
C LYS A 312 8.63 -22.46 19.18
N SER A 313 9.09 -22.75 17.97
CA SER A 313 9.07 -21.81 16.85
C SER A 313 9.09 -22.57 15.54
N SER A 314 8.74 -21.91 14.44
CA SER A 314 9.01 -22.45 13.11
C SER A 314 9.51 -21.35 12.18
N TYR A 315 10.22 -21.75 11.14
CA TYR A 315 10.67 -20.85 10.10
C TYR A 315 10.69 -21.50 8.74
N SER A 316 10.53 -20.69 7.70
CA SER A 316 10.66 -21.09 6.31
C SER A 316 11.85 -20.38 5.68
N THR A 317 12.45 -21.06 4.71
CA THR A 317 13.51 -20.54 3.84
C THR A 317 13.07 -20.77 2.39
N GLN A 318 13.94 -20.44 1.42
CA GLN A 318 13.69 -20.81 0.03
C GLN A 318 13.59 -22.34 -0.20
N SER A 319 14.27 -23.15 0.63
CA SER A 319 14.48 -24.59 0.35
C SER A 319 13.70 -25.52 1.28
N TYR A 320 13.37 -25.07 2.49
CA TYR A 320 12.68 -25.90 3.48
C TYR A 320 11.89 -25.08 4.51
N VAL A 321 10.93 -25.75 5.14
CA VAL A 321 10.22 -25.29 6.35
C VAL A 321 10.62 -26.17 7.52
N ARG A 322 10.90 -25.58 8.68
CA ARG A 322 11.36 -26.30 9.88
C ARG A 322 10.55 -25.90 11.10
N TYR A 323 10.17 -26.89 11.89
CA TYR A 323 9.47 -26.75 13.16
C TYR A 323 10.40 -27.18 14.29
N LEU A 324 10.48 -26.34 15.32
CA LEU A 324 11.39 -26.47 16.42
C LEU A 324 10.64 -26.65 17.75
N THR A 325 11.27 -27.38 18.65
CA THR A 325 10.84 -27.63 20.01
C THR A 325 12.06 -27.63 20.92
N SER A 326 11.89 -27.30 22.20
CA SER A 326 12.96 -27.34 23.20
C SER A 326 14.15 -26.44 22.86
N VAL A 327 13.93 -25.34 22.13
CA VAL A 327 14.96 -24.34 21.81
C VAL A 327 15.31 -23.51 23.03
N ASN A 328 16.21 -24.05 23.85
CA ASN A 328 16.68 -23.48 25.12
C ASN A 328 18.12 -22.95 25.05
N GLY A 329 18.68 -22.86 23.84
CA GLY A 329 20.05 -22.44 23.59
C GLY A 329 20.18 -21.60 22.33
N TRP A 330 21.35 -21.00 22.14
CA TRP A 330 21.62 -20.17 20.96
C TRP A 330 21.63 -20.97 19.66
N GLU A 331 22.12 -22.21 19.73
CA GLU A 331 22.24 -23.09 18.58
C GLU A 331 21.02 -24.00 18.46
N ILE A 332 20.53 -24.15 17.22
CA ILE A 332 19.45 -25.10 16.92
C ILE A 332 20.11 -26.47 16.71
N GLU A 333 20.03 -27.30 17.74
CA GLU A 333 20.56 -28.65 17.70
C GLU A 333 19.61 -29.63 17.02
N SER A 334 20.15 -30.77 16.60
CA SER A 334 19.41 -31.76 15.82
C SER A 334 18.20 -32.35 16.58
N HIS A 335 18.30 -32.47 17.91
CA HIS A 335 17.22 -32.95 18.77
C HIS A 335 16.09 -31.93 18.98
N MET A 336 16.32 -30.65 18.67
CA MET A 336 15.33 -29.57 18.72
C MET A 336 14.44 -29.54 17.48
N ILE A 337 14.84 -30.24 16.41
CA ILE A 337 14.09 -30.31 15.16
C ILE A 337 12.96 -31.33 15.33
N ALA A 338 11.71 -30.83 15.39
CA ALA A 338 10.51 -31.67 15.44
C ALA A 338 10.12 -32.18 14.06
N MET A 339 10.24 -31.31 13.06
CA MET A 339 9.86 -31.58 11.68
C MET A 339 10.62 -30.68 10.71
N GLN A 340 10.94 -31.22 9.54
CA GLN A 340 11.42 -30.44 8.39
C GLN A 340 10.81 -30.97 7.10
N LEU A 341 10.33 -30.07 6.26
CA LEU A 341 9.74 -30.36 4.96
C LEU A 341 10.49 -29.58 3.87
N GLY A 342 10.81 -30.23 2.75
CA GLY A 342 11.59 -29.63 1.67
C GLY A 342 12.99 -30.24 1.61
N ASP A 343 14.00 -29.45 1.31
CA ASP A 343 15.38 -29.92 1.23
C ASP A 343 15.92 -30.35 2.61
N LEU A 344 16.31 -31.62 2.76
CA LEU A 344 16.91 -32.17 3.97
C LEU A 344 18.44 -32.29 3.89
N SER A 345 19.08 -31.75 2.86
CA SER A 345 20.54 -31.86 2.66
C SER A 345 21.37 -31.30 3.83
N ASN A 346 20.81 -30.33 4.56
CA ASN A 346 21.40 -29.73 5.75
C ASN A 346 21.06 -30.48 7.07
N LEU A 347 20.31 -31.57 6.99
CA LEU A 347 19.89 -32.37 8.13
C LEU A 347 20.72 -33.67 8.17
N LYS A 348 21.73 -33.70 9.04
CA LYS A 348 22.56 -34.90 9.28
C LYS A 348 22.16 -35.51 10.63
N LEU A 349 21.24 -36.45 10.58
CA LEU A 349 20.69 -37.17 11.74
C LEU A 349 21.01 -38.66 11.63
N PHE A 350 21.40 -39.29 12.75
CA PHE A 350 21.55 -40.75 12.90
C PHE A 350 22.51 -41.44 11.90
N GLY A 351 23.37 -40.69 11.20
CA GLY A 351 24.24 -41.23 10.15
C GLY A 351 23.49 -41.65 8.87
N ILE A 352 22.23 -41.27 8.71
CA ILE A 352 21.39 -41.58 7.55
C ILE A 352 21.55 -40.46 6.51
N ASP A 353 21.73 -40.84 5.25
CA ASP A 353 21.69 -39.86 4.16
C ASP A 353 20.24 -39.57 3.78
N MET A 354 19.81 -38.33 4.05
CA MET A 354 18.47 -37.83 3.74
C MET A 354 18.50 -36.75 2.64
N THR A 355 19.62 -36.60 1.92
CA THR A 355 19.85 -35.53 0.95
C THR A 355 18.74 -35.45 -0.11
N GLY A 356 18.24 -34.25 -0.37
CA GLY A 356 17.17 -33.99 -1.35
C GLY A 356 15.84 -33.53 -0.74
N HIS A 357 14.83 -33.36 -1.60
CA HIS A 357 13.49 -32.92 -1.21
C HIS A 357 12.71 -34.07 -0.56
N SER A 358 12.42 -33.96 0.73
CA SER A 358 11.78 -35.00 1.51
C SER A 358 11.09 -34.41 2.75
N ALA A 359 10.69 -35.29 3.68
CA ALA A 359 10.07 -34.93 4.94
C ALA A 359 10.69 -35.73 6.10
N TYR A 360 11.17 -35.01 7.12
CA TYR A 360 11.53 -35.58 8.41
C TYR A 360 10.48 -35.19 9.44
N LEU A 361 9.88 -36.16 10.14
CA LEU A 361 8.88 -35.93 11.18
C LEU A 361 9.14 -36.84 12.38
N ARG A 362 8.91 -36.31 13.59
CA ARG A 362 8.90 -37.08 14.85
C ARG A 362 7.47 -37.35 15.31
N ASN A 363 7.24 -38.49 15.97
CA ASN A 363 5.96 -38.88 16.58
C ASN A 363 4.77 -38.85 15.61
N VAL A 364 4.89 -39.57 14.48
CA VAL A 364 3.88 -39.55 13.43
C VAL A 364 2.76 -40.53 13.72
N TYR A 365 1.52 -40.04 13.75
CA TYR A 365 0.31 -40.86 13.79
C TYR A 365 -0.32 -40.85 12.39
N MET A 366 -0.50 -42.04 11.81
CA MET A 366 -1.07 -42.20 10.46
C MET A 366 -2.39 -42.97 10.54
N THR A 367 -3.38 -42.54 9.75
CA THR A 367 -4.66 -43.23 9.55
C THR A 367 -5.12 -43.08 8.11
N GLY A 368 -6.04 -43.92 7.65
CA GLY A 368 -6.50 -43.95 6.26
C GLY A 368 -5.67 -44.88 5.37
N VAL A 369 -5.40 -44.44 4.13
CA VAL A 369 -4.67 -45.22 3.12
C VAL A 369 -3.29 -44.61 2.91
N ILE A 370 -2.26 -45.28 3.43
CA ILE A 370 -0.85 -44.93 3.21
C ILE A 370 -0.30 -45.88 2.15
N LYS A 371 0.26 -45.32 1.07
CA LYS A 371 0.89 -46.09 0.00
C LYS A 371 2.36 -45.70 -0.15
N GLN A 372 3.19 -46.69 -0.41
CA GLN A 372 4.55 -46.53 -0.88
C GLN A 372 4.58 -46.76 -2.39
N ILE A 373 5.42 -46.03 -3.09
CA ILE A 373 5.67 -46.20 -4.52
C ILE A 373 7.13 -46.63 -4.66
N SER A 374 7.37 -47.69 -5.42
CA SER A 374 8.69 -48.16 -5.80
C SER A 374 9.42 -47.10 -6.63
N ASP A 375 10.75 -47.18 -6.69
CA ASP A 375 11.57 -46.29 -7.51
C ASP A 375 11.30 -46.44 -9.03
N ASP A 376 10.63 -47.52 -9.43
CA ASP A 376 10.10 -47.67 -10.80
C ASP A 376 8.99 -46.66 -11.14
N GLY A 377 8.45 -45.94 -10.14
CA GLY A 377 7.43 -44.89 -10.29
C GLY A 377 6.02 -45.39 -10.59
N VAL A 378 5.78 -46.71 -10.63
CA VAL A 378 4.51 -47.30 -11.06
C VAL A 378 3.98 -48.34 -10.07
N THR A 379 4.87 -49.10 -9.43
CA THR A 379 4.49 -50.10 -8.44
C THR A 379 4.12 -49.41 -7.14
N GLU A 380 2.82 -49.39 -6.83
CA GLU A 380 2.30 -48.93 -5.54
C GLU A 380 1.96 -50.11 -4.62
N SER A 381 2.24 -49.95 -3.33
CA SER A 381 1.86 -50.90 -2.29
C SER A 381 1.32 -50.16 -1.07
N ARG A 382 0.22 -50.64 -0.49
CA ARG A 382 -0.31 -50.06 0.75
C ARG A 382 0.59 -50.50 1.91
N VAL A 383 0.74 -49.64 2.92
CA VAL A 383 1.49 -49.96 4.14
C VAL A 383 0.55 -50.65 5.14
N PRO A 384 0.89 -51.88 5.60
CA PRO A 384 0.09 -52.60 6.58
C PRO A 384 0.23 -52.03 8.00
N CYS A 385 -0.82 -52.18 8.79
CA CYS A 385 -0.79 -51.86 10.22
C CYS A 385 -0.38 -53.11 11.01
N PHE A 386 0.90 -53.20 11.38
CA PHE A 386 1.38 -54.36 12.14
C PHE A 386 0.90 -54.34 13.59
N LYS A 387 0.17 -55.39 13.98
CA LYS A 387 -0.45 -55.55 15.31
C LYS A 387 0.28 -56.54 16.21
N GLY A 388 1.44 -57.06 15.81
CA GLY A 388 2.21 -58.02 16.59
C GLY A 388 1.70 -59.46 16.44
N GLU A 389 1.90 -60.28 17.47
CA GLU A 389 1.37 -61.64 17.52
C GLU A 389 -0.17 -61.63 17.56
N TRP A 390 -0.79 -62.53 16.80
CA TRP A 390 -2.23 -62.66 16.79
C TRP A 390 -2.77 -63.01 18.17
N MET A 391 -3.86 -62.36 18.56
CA MET A 391 -4.63 -62.64 19.77
C MET A 391 -6.11 -62.67 19.41
N ALA A 392 -6.92 -63.40 20.19
CA ALA A 392 -8.36 -63.42 19.99
C ALA A 392 -8.95 -61.99 20.08
N GLY A 393 -9.54 -61.51 18.98
CA GLY A 393 -10.00 -60.13 18.87
C GLY A 393 -10.43 -59.76 17.45
N ALA A 394 -10.82 -58.51 17.26
CA ALA A 394 -11.25 -57.98 15.96
C ALA A 394 -10.07 -57.40 15.16
N TYR A 395 -9.97 -57.80 13.90
CA TYR A 395 -8.99 -57.32 12.93
C TYR A 395 -9.68 -56.69 11.72
N TYR A 396 -9.06 -55.68 11.15
CA TYR A 396 -9.59 -54.83 10.08
C TYR A 396 -8.76 -55.02 8.81
N TYR A 397 -9.36 -54.64 7.67
CA TYR A 397 -8.71 -54.69 6.38
C TYR A 397 -7.32 -54.04 6.43
N TYR A 398 -6.31 -54.80 6.01
CA TYR A 398 -4.90 -54.41 5.94
C TYR A 398 -4.16 -54.31 7.29
N ASP A 399 -4.72 -54.89 8.36
CA ASP A 399 -3.96 -55.24 9.56
C ASP A 399 -3.03 -56.43 9.28
N GLU A 400 -1.83 -56.42 9.86
CA GLU A 400 -0.85 -57.51 9.76
C GLU A 400 -0.56 -58.10 11.15
N VAL A 401 -0.49 -59.42 11.24
CA VAL A 401 -0.16 -60.15 12.47
C VAL A 401 0.85 -61.27 12.21
N THR A 402 1.58 -61.68 13.23
CA THR A 402 2.34 -62.93 13.21
C THR A 402 1.57 -64.03 13.93
N HIS A 403 1.52 -65.24 13.36
CA HIS A 403 0.89 -66.39 13.99
C HIS A 403 1.51 -67.69 13.48
N ASN A 404 1.85 -68.62 14.40
CA ASN A 404 2.48 -69.91 14.10
C ASN A 404 3.71 -69.82 13.18
N GLY A 405 4.58 -68.82 13.41
CA GLY A 405 5.81 -68.60 12.64
C GLY A 405 5.61 -67.99 11.24
N ALA A 406 4.38 -67.70 10.83
CA ALA A 406 4.04 -67.02 9.59
C ALA A 406 3.51 -65.59 9.83
N SER A 407 3.57 -64.75 8.79
CA SER A 407 2.97 -63.40 8.80
C SER A 407 1.71 -63.37 7.94
N TRP A 408 0.65 -62.79 8.47
CA TRP A 408 -0.69 -62.79 7.88
C TRP A 408 -1.23 -61.38 7.73
N LEU A 409 -1.82 -61.09 6.57
CA LEU A 409 -2.47 -59.83 6.24
C LEU A 409 -3.98 -60.03 6.19
N CYS A 410 -4.73 -59.26 6.95
CA CYS A 410 -6.18 -59.28 6.89
C CYS A 410 -6.66 -58.67 5.55
N ILE A 411 -7.38 -59.45 4.76
CA ILE A 411 -7.96 -59.03 3.47
C ILE A 411 -9.49 -58.92 3.52
N SER A 412 -10.09 -59.12 4.70
CA SER A 412 -11.54 -59.03 4.89
C SER A 412 -12.04 -57.59 4.75
N GLU A 413 -13.11 -57.38 3.96
CA GLU A 413 -13.75 -56.07 3.79
C GLU A 413 -14.47 -55.57 5.05
N LYS A 414 -14.80 -56.48 5.97
CA LYS A 414 -15.44 -56.20 7.25
C LYS A 414 -14.54 -56.69 8.39
N PRO A 415 -14.73 -56.19 9.62
CA PRO A 415 -13.95 -56.66 10.75
C PRO A 415 -14.11 -58.18 10.93
N THR A 416 -12.99 -58.89 11.05
CA THR A 416 -12.96 -60.34 11.25
C THR A 416 -12.48 -60.70 12.66
N THR A 417 -12.94 -61.84 13.15
CA THR A 417 -12.45 -62.47 14.40
C THR A 417 -11.86 -63.86 14.13
N GLN A 418 -11.70 -64.23 12.85
CA GLN A 418 -11.13 -65.53 12.46
C GLN A 418 -9.65 -65.59 12.85
N GLU A 419 -9.21 -66.76 13.29
CA GLU A 419 -7.80 -67.07 13.50
C GLU A 419 -7.09 -67.19 12.14
N PRO A 420 -5.93 -66.54 11.93
CA PRO A 420 -5.19 -66.61 10.68
C PRO A 420 -4.63 -68.02 10.43
N GLY A 421 -4.73 -68.47 9.18
CA GLY A 421 -4.25 -69.79 8.79
C GLY A 421 -4.36 -70.03 7.28
N GLU A 422 -3.69 -71.08 6.82
CA GLU A 422 -3.68 -71.44 5.41
C GLU A 422 -5.09 -71.79 4.93
N GLY A 423 -5.53 -71.15 3.84
CA GLY A 423 -6.89 -71.34 3.30
C GLY A 423 -8.01 -70.64 4.07
N VAL A 424 -7.70 -69.83 5.10
CA VAL A 424 -8.71 -69.01 5.81
C VAL A 424 -9.03 -67.76 4.97
N PRO A 425 -10.31 -67.53 4.58
CA PRO A 425 -10.65 -66.55 3.54
C PRO A 425 -10.38 -65.09 3.90
N ASP A 426 -10.33 -64.76 5.19
CA ASP A 426 -10.10 -63.39 5.67
C ASP A 426 -8.60 -63.03 5.76
N TRP A 427 -7.70 -63.99 5.57
CA TRP A 427 -6.26 -63.85 5.82
C TRP A 427 -5.43 -64.27 4.62
N LEU A 428 -4.46 -63.43 4.24
CA LEU A 428 -3.47 -63.70 3.22
C LEU A 428 -2.10 -63.94 3.86
N GLU A 429 -1.48 -65.08 3.59
CA GLU A 429 -0.12 -65.37 4.02
C GLU A 429 0.90 -64.50 3.27
N LYS A 430 1.66 -63.67 3.99
CA LYS A 430 2.72 -62.82 3.42
C LYS A 430 4.10 -63.48 3.46
N SER A 431 4.35 -64.29 4.48
CA SER A 431 5.61 -65.02 4.65
C SER A 431 5.34 -66.33 5.36
N ALA A 432 5.75 -67.44 4.75
CA ALA A 432 5.56 -68.75 5.34
C ALA A 432 6.46 -68.97 6.55
N ALA A 433 5.95 -69.78 7.49
CA ALA A 433 6.81 -70.38 8.50
C ALA A 433 7.93 -71.14 7.77
N GLY A 434 9.18 -70.96 8.20
CA GLY A 434 10.38 -71.54 7.57
C GLY A 434 10.48 -73.07 7.70
N LYS A 435 9.44 -73.80 7.29
CA LYS A 435 9.27 -75.26 7.43
C LYS A 435 10.31 -76.07 6.65
N ASP A 436 11.01 -75.46 5.69
CA ASP A 436 12.06 -76.10 4.88
C ASP A 436 13.49 -75.65 5.19
N ALA A 437 13.69 -74.76 6.18
CA ALA A 437 15.03 -74.38 6.59
C ALA A 437 15.73 -75.58 7.25
N VAL A 438 16.88 -75.97 6.68
CA VAL A 438 17.75 -77.02 7.25
C VAL A 438 18.94 -76.34 7.91
N ILE A 439 19.16 -76.65 9.19
CA ILE A 439 20.31 -76.18 9.96
C ILE A 439 21.09 -77.41 10.41
N VAL A 440 22.41 -77.38 10.25
CA VAL A 440 23.33 -78.38 10.80
C VAL A 440 24.12 -77.74 11.95
N ASN A 441 23.93 -78.25 13.16
CA ASN A 441 24.65 -77.80 14.35
C ASN A 441 25.68 -78.84 14.78
N ILE A 442 26.93 -78.44 15.00
CA ILE A 442 27.96 -79.34 15.56
C ILE A 442 28.13 -79.02 17.04
N MET A 443 27.87 -80.00 17.89
CA MET A 443 28.11 -79.91 19.34
C MET A 443 29.34 -80.72 19.73
N SER A 444 30.20 -80.14 20.56
CA SER A 444 31.41 -80.79 21.08
C SER A 444 31.22 -81.18 22.53
N SER A 445 31.53 -82.42 22.90
CA SER A 445 31.37 -82.92 24.27
C SER A 445 32.31 -82.24 25.29
N ASN A 446 33.45 -81.70 24.84
CA ASN A 446 34.45 -81.06 25.69
C ASN A 446 34.74 -79.59 25.30
N GLY A 447 33.72 -78.87 24.82
CA GLY A 447 33.82 -77.44 24.48
C GLY A 447 34.44 -77.15 23.10
N ASN A 448 34.58 -75.87 22.74
CA ASN A 448 34.93 -75.43 21.38
C ASN A 448 36.38 -74.94 21.23
N ILE A 449 37.19 -74.99 22.30
CA ILE A 449 38.60 -74.56 22.32
C ILE A 449 39.39 -75.59 23.12
N PHE A 450 40.43 -76.16 22.51
CA PHE A 450 41.30 -77.18 23.14
C PHE A 450 42.72 -76.63 23.30
N GLN A 451 43.36 -76.90 24.45
CA GLN A 451 44.78 -76.61 24.67
C GLN A 451 45.65 -77.82 24.31
N ASN A 452 46.85 -77.56 23.80
CA ASN A 452 47.74 -78.58 23.26
C ASN A 452 48.17 -79.58 24.36
N GLY A 453 47.97 -80.89 24.13
CA GLY A 453 48.58 -81.96 24.93
C GLY A 453 47.68 -82.89 25.74
N SER A 454 46.35 -82.69 25.84
CA SER A 454 45.41 -83.75 26.28
C SER A 454 43.94 -83.30 26.27
N VAL A 455 43.15 -83.61 25.23
CA VAL A 455 41.69 -83.85 25.30
C VAL A 455 41.24 -84.69 24.09
N ALA A 456 40.48 -85.77 24.30
CA ALA A 456 39.64 -86.39 23.28
C ALA A 456 38.25 -85.75 23.32
N THR A 457 37.69 -85.31 22.19
CA THR A 457 36.33 -84.73 22.13
C THR A 457 35.46 -85.51 21.15
N THR A 458 34.16 -85.53 21.40
CA THR A 458 33.18 -86.06 20.46
C THR A 458 32.44 -84.88 19.84
N LEU A 459 32.54 -84.75 18.52
CA LEU A 459 31.71 -83.85 17.72
C LEU A 459 30.45 -84.61 17.28
N THR A 460 29.29 -84.04 17.54
CA THR A 460 28.00 -84.58 17.11
C THR A 460 27.28 -83.55 16.23
N ALA A 461 26.98 -83.92 15.00
CA ALA A 461 26.20 -83.12 14.07
C ALA A 461 24.70 -83.40 14.26
N TYR A 462 23.92 -82.33 14.42
CA TYR A 462 22.46 -82.36 14.53
C TYR A 462 21.86 -81.67 13.31
N VAL A 463 20.93 -82.34 12.64
CA VAL A 463 20.22 -81.82 11.46
C VAL A 463 18.81 -81.44 11.87
N ILE A 464 18.53 -80.14 11.87
CA ILE A 464 17.22 -79.59 12.21
C ILE A 464 16.55 -79.14 10.92
N LYS A 465 15.36 -79.68 10.61
CA LYS A 465 14.53 -79.19 9.50
C LYS A 465 13.29 -78.52 10.09
N GLY A 466 13.16 -77.21 9.90
CA GLY A 466 12.13 -76.42 10.57
C GLY A 466 12.33 -76.45 12.10
N ASP A 467 11.37 -77.04 12.81
CA ASP A 467 11.38 -77.24 14.27
C ASP A 467 11.69 -78.69 14.70
N ALA A 468 11.91 -79.61 13.75
CA ALA A 468 12.14 -81.02 14.02
C ALA A 468 13.63 -81.39 13.90
N ASP A 469 14.16 -82.09 14.90
CA ASP A 469 15.44 -82.80 14.78
C ASP A 469 15.23 -84.07 13.93
N ILE A 470 15.86 -84.09 12.76
CA ILE A 470 15.79 -85.20 11.80
C ILE A 470 17.09 -86.00 11.74
N THR A 471 18.02 -85.80 12.67
CA THR A 471 19.37 -86.40 12.65
C THR A 471 19.32 -87.92 12.46
N ASP A 472 18.48 -88.61 13.23
CA ASP A 472 18.32 -90.08 13.15
C ASP A 472 17.58 -90.55 11.89
N SER A 473 16.89 -89.65 11.20
CA SER A 473 16.22 -89.93 9.92
C SER A 473 17.15 -89.79 8.72
N VAL A 474 18.31 -89.14 8.89
CA VAL A 474 19.32 -89.00 7.84
C VAL A 474 20.27 -90.20 7.89
N PRO A 475 20.44 -90.96 6.78
CA PRO A 475 21.37 -92.09 6.75
C PRO A 475 22.80 -91.66 7.10
N ALA A 476 23.51 -92.45 7.91
CA ALA A 476 24.89 -92.15 8.33
C ALA A 476 25.84 -91.86 7.14
N SER A 477 25.62 -92.51 5.99
CA SER A 477 26.38 -92.30 4.75
C SER A 477 26.23 -90.90 4.14
N ARG A 478 25.28 -90.08 4.62
CA ARG A 478 25.07 -88.69 4.18
C ARG A 478 25.84 -87.66 5.00
N PHE A 479 26.52 -88.08 6.07
CA PHE A 479 27.36 -87.22 6.90
C PHE A 479 28.83 -87.45 6.56
N SER A 480 29.49 -86.42 6.03
CA SER A 480 30.92 -86.43 5.75
C SER A 480 31.60 -85.37 6.59
N TRP A 481 32.74 -85.71 7.21
CA TRP A 481 33.51 -84.75 7.99
C TRP A 481 34.71 -84.25 7.19
N GLU A 482 34.92 -82.94 7.24
CA GLU A 482 36.06 -82.29 6.64
C GLU A 482 36.88 -81.57 7.71
N LYS A 483 38.19 -81.65 7.56
CA LYS A 483 39.19 -80.93 8.32
C LYS A 483 39.92 -79.96 7.40
N GLU A 484 40.11 -78.75 7.89
CA GLU A 484 40.93 -77.72 7.25
C GLU A 484 41.95 -77.21 8.27
N SER A 485 43.24 -77.34 7.94
CA SER A 485 44.36 -76.92 8.78
C SER A 485 45.49 -76.34 7.92
N ASN A 486 46.64 -76.07 8.55
CA ASN A 486 47.84 -75.65 7.83
C ASN A 486 48.62 -76.82 7.20
N ASN A 487 48.11 -78.05 7.29
CA ASN A 487 48.74 -79.26 6.75
C ASN A 487 47.79 -80.00 5.79
N ALA A 488 47.87 -79.61 4.51
CA ALA A 488 47.01 -80.11 3.44
C ALA A 488 47.11 -81.63 3.22
N ASP A 489 48.26 -82.26 3.49
CA ASP A 489 48.42 -83.71 3.34
C ASP A 489 47.59 -84.46 4.38
N THR A 490 47.59 -83.98 5.63
CA THR A 490 46.78 -84.58 6.71
C THR A 490 45.29 -84.28 6.55
N ASP A 491 44.95 -83.12 6.03
CA ASP A 491 43.56 -82.75 5.74
C ASP A 491 42.99 -83.63 4.64
N LYS A 492 43.75 -83.87 3.56
CA LYS A 492 43.35 -84.76 2.48
C LYS A 492 43.06 -86.18 2.98
N ILE A 493 43.97 -86.75 3.77
CA ILE A 493 43.78 -88.09 4.35
C ILE A 493 42.54 -88.12 5.24
N PHE A 494 42.35 -87.10 6.08
CA PHE A 494 41.19 -87.01 6.95
C PHE A 494 39.88 -86.93 6.16
N ASN A 495 39.81 -86.03 5.17
CA ASN A 495 38.60 -85.78 4.37
C ASN A 495 38.21 -87.00 3.53
N GLU A 496 39.20 -87.71 2.97
CA GLU A 496 38.95 -88.95 2.21
C GLU A 496 38.48 -90.10 3.12
N THR A 497 38.98 -90.19 4.36
CA THR A 497 38.67 -91.27 5.30
C THR A 497 37.32 -91.07 6.00
N HIS A 498 36.85 -89.82 6.13
CA HIS A 498 35.62 -89.49 6.86
C HIS A 498 34.42 -89.14 5.96
N VAL A 499 34.44 -89.57 4.69
CA VAL A 499 33.27 -89.54 3.81
C VAL A 499 32.23 -90.55 4.30
N GLY A 500 30.99 -90.11 4.54
CA GLY A 500 29.92 -91.00 4.99
C GLY A 500 30.15 -91.62 6.37
N HIS A 501 30.97 -90.99 7.21
CA HIS A 501 31.38 -91.48 8.54
C HIS A 501 30.22 -91.54 9.55
N GLY A 502 29.16 -90.77 9.33
CA GLY A 502 28.04 -90.65 10.26
C GLY A 502 28.07 -89.36 11.08
N HIS A 503 26.99 -89.11 11.81
CA HIS A 503 26.75 -87.84 12.51
C HIS A 503 27.57 -87.66 13.80
N VAL A 504 28.41 -88.63 14.18
CA VAL A 504 29.29 -88.57 15.35
C VAL A 504 30.73 -88.78 14.90
N LEU A 505 31.63 -87.88 15.31
CA LEU A 505 33.06 -87.93 15.06
C LEU A 505 33.81 -87.84 16.39
N ILE A 506 34.75 -88.75 16.63
CA ILE A 506 35.61 -88.72 17.82
C ILE A 506 36.96 -88.17 17.38
N LEU A 507 37.36 -87.05 17.96
CA LEU A 507 38.66 -86.44 17.76
C LEU A 507 39.59 -86.82 18.91
N THR A 508 40.78 -87.31 18.55
CA THR A 508 41.87 -87.60 19.47
C THR A 508 42.96 -86.53 19.33
N PRO A 509 43.95 -86.48 20.26
CA PRO A 509 45.08 -85.56 20.14
C PRO A 509 45.87 -85.71 18.82
N ASP A 510 45.87 -86.90 18.22
CA ASP A 510 46.57 -87.16 16.96
C ASP A 510 45.87 -86.51 15.75
N ASP A 511 44.56 -86.25 15.86
CA ASP A 511 43.75 -85.65 14.78
C ASP A 511 43.91 -84.12 14.69
N VAL A 512 44.43 -83.48 15.75
CA VAL A 512 44.50 -82.02 15.89
C VAL A 512 45.96 -81.58 16.04
N TRP A 513 46.62 -81.28 14.92
CA TRP A 513 47.95 -80.68 14.91
C TRP A 513 47.87 -79.18 14.57
N GLY A 514 48.14 -78.32 15.55
CA GLY A 514 48.01 -76.87 15.37
C GLY A 514 46.56 -76.39 15.33
N ARG A 515 46.27 -75.35 14.54
CA ARG A 515 44.91 -74.83 14.36
C ARG A 515 44.23 -75.59 13.23
N ALA A 516 43.15 -76.30 13.54
CA ALA A 516 42.31 -77.00 12.58
C ALA A 516 40.82 -76.65 12.78
N THR A 517 40.09 -76.56 11.69
CA THR A 517 38.64 -76.38 11.65
C THR A 517 38.01 -77.68 11.19
N PHE A 518 36.97 -78.15 11.89
CA PHE A 518 36.22 -79.35 11.51
C PHE A 518 34.82 -78.94 11.10
N ASN A 519 34.40 -79.41 9.93
CA ASN A 519 33.09 -79.19 9.35
C ASN A 519 32.39 -80.53 9.14
N CYS A 520 31.06 -80.53 9.19
CA CYS A 520 30.25 -81.68 8.81
C CYS A 520 29.39 -81.27 7.61
N ILE A 521 29.59 -81.96 6.49
CA ILE A 521 28.78 -81.84 5.30
C ILE A 521 27.66 -82.86 5.39
N VAL A 522 26.43 -82.38 5.34
CA VAL A 522 25.23 -83.22 5.32
C VAL A 522 24.58 -83.12 3.95
N SER A 523 24.53 -84.25 3.23
CA SER A 523 23.86 -84.34 1.92
C SER A 523 22.44 -84.87 2.10
N LEU A 524 21.46 -83.97 2.26
CA LEU A 524 20.05 -84.34 2.40
C LEU A 524 19.42 -84.87 1.11
#